data_AF-A0A4Q3I9U8-F1
#
_entry.id   AF-A0A4Q3I9U8-F1
#
_cell.length_a   1.000
_cell.length_b   1.000
_cell.length_c   1.000
_cell.angle_alpha   90.00
_cell.angle_beta   90.00
_cell.angle_gamma   90.00
#
_symmetry.space_group_name_H-M   'P 1'
#
loop_
_entity.id
_entity.type
_entity.pdbx_description
1 polymer ?
#
loop_
_entity_poly.entity_id
_entity_poly.type
_entity_poly.pdbx_seq_one_letter_code
_entity_poly.pdbx_strand_id
1 'polypeptide(L)'
;MAGLNLFSIPAGAPFLSVLAEALIAGRFGRAFDPGDPAALSRTTLYLPTQRAARAFGTILSEKLGSRPLLLPRIVPLGDVDEAETALI
;
A
#
# COMPACT_ATOMS: atom_id res chain seq x y z
N MET A 1 4.52 -19.74 -18.46
CA MET A 1 5.52 -19.40 -17.44
C MET A 1 5.05 -18.11 -16.79
N ALA A 2 4.58 -18.14 -15.53
CA ALA A 2 4.21 -16.91 -14.84
C ALA A 2 5.51 -16.13 -14.55
N GLY A 3 5.61 -14.89 -15.05
CA GLY A 3 6.76 -14.04 -14.79
C GLY A 3 6.91 -13.69 -13.31
N LEU A 4 8.07 -13.18 -12.91
CA LEU A 4 8.28 -12.65 -11.57
C LEU A 4 7.33 -11.46 -11.31
N ASN A 5 6.55 -11.52 -10.23
CA ASN A 5 5.76 -10.39 -9.72
C ASN A 5 6.65 -9.42 -8.93
N LEU A 6 7.68 -8.91 -9.61
CA LEU A 6 8.65 -7.97 -9.05
C LEU A 6 8.45 -6.59 -9.68
N PHE A 7 8.28 -5.58 -8.84
CA PHE A 7 8.08 -4.20 -9.25
C PHE A 7 9.09 -3.30 -8.54
N SER A 8 9.40 -2.15 -9.13
CA SER A 8 10.35 -1.19 -8.58
C SER A 8 9.74 0.19 -8.51
N ILE A 9 10.06 0.92 -7.44
CA ILE A 9 9.74 2.34 -7.27
C ILE A 9 11.07 3.11 -7.28
N PRO A 10 11.22 4.17 -8.10
CA PRO A 10 12.43 4.99 -8.10
C PRO A 10 12.75 5.60 -6.73
N ALA A 11 14.04 5.67 -6.37
CA ALA A 11 14.50 6.09 -5.03
C ALA A 11 14.18 7.55 -4.62
N GLY A 12 13.62 8.37 -5.51
CA GLY A 12 13.16 9.74 -5.20
C GLY A 12 11.64 9.92 -5.28
N ALA A 13 10.89 8.88 -5.63
CA ALA A 13 9.45 8.99 -5.80
C ALA A 13 8.73 8.82 -4.44
N PRO A 14 7.59 9.52 -4.22
CA PRO A 14 6.83 9.39 -2.98
C PRO A 14 6.22 7.99 -2.88
N PHE A 15 6.91 7.09 -2.18
CA PHE A 15 6.67 5.64 -2.15
C PHE A 15 5.18 5.28 -1.96
N LEU A 16 4.52 5.83 -0.94
CA LEU A 16 3.12 5.49 -0.64
C LEU A 16 2.15 5.97 -1.71
N SER A 17 2.39 7.15 -2.31
CA SER A 17 1.55 7.66 -3.40
C SER A 17 1.68 6.77 -4.63
N VAL A 18 2.91 6.43 -5.02
CA VAL A 18 3.18 5.56 -6.16
C VAL A 18 2.59 4.16 -5.96
N LEU A 19 2.73 3.61 -4.75
CA LEU A 19 2.16 2.30 -4.41
C LEU A 19 0.63 2.32 -4.48
N ALA A 20 -0.02 3.34 -3.93
CA ALA A 20 -1.47 3.47 -3.95
C ALA A 20 -2.00 3.65 -5.39
N GLU A 21 -1.33 4.45 -6.22
CA GLU A 21 -1.65 4.60 -7.64
C GLU A 21 -1.51 3.28 -8.39
N ALA A 22 -0.41 2.55 -8.18
CA ALA A 22 -0.18 1.26 -8.82
C ALA A 22 -1.25 0.22 -8.42
N LEU A 23 -1.66 0.23 -7.15
CA LEU A 23 -2.71 -0.63 -6.63
C LEU A 23 -4.06 -0.34 -7.30
N ILE A 24 -4.48 0.93 -7.32
CA ILE A 24 -5.74 1.37 -7.96
C ILE A 24 -5.71 1.14 -9.48
N ALA A 25 -4.54 1.23 -10.11
CA ALA A 25 -4.35 0.92 -11.52
C ALA A 25 -4.39 -0.60 -11.83
N GLY A 26 -4.61 -1.47 -10.84
CA GLY A 26 -4.74 -2.91 -11.03
C GLY A 26 -3.41 -3.61 -11.37
N ARG A 27 -2.26 -2.99 -11.05
CA ARG A 27 -0.93 -3.54 -11.42
C ARG A 27 -0.55 -4.81 -10.65
N PHE A 28 -1.27 -5.13 -9.58
CA PHE A 28 -1.05 -6.29 -8.73
C PHE A 28 -2.07 -7.43 -8.98
N GLY A 29 -2.62 -7.50 -10.19
CA GLY A 29 -3.59 -8.52 -10.58
C GLY A 29 -4.90 -8.36 -9.81
N ARG A 30 -5.39 -9.43 -9.18
CA ARG A 30 -6.70 -9.47 -8.49
C ARG A 30 -6.77 -8.70 -7.16
N ALA A 31 -5.69 -8.05 -6.74
CA ALA A 31 -5.69 -7.26 -5.51
C ALA A 31 -6.65 -6.07 -5.58
N PHE A 32 -6.91 -5.52 -6.77
CA PHE A 32 -7.88 -4.47 -6.99
C PHE A 32 -8.75 -4.81 -8.21
N ASP A 33 -10.06 -4.77 -8.03
CA ASP A 33 -11.04 -5.00 -9.10
C ASP A 33 -12.14 -3.93 -9.01
N PRO A 34 -12.26 -3.03 -9.99
CA PRO A 34 -13.34 -2.03 -10.01
C PRO A 34 -14.74 -2.65 -10.01
N GLY A 35 -14.91 -3.88 -10.49
CA GLY A 35 -16.17 -4.61 -10.52
C GLY A 35 -16.49 -5.35 -9.21
N ASP A 36 -15.51 -5.49 -8.31
CA ASP A 36 -15.68 -6.12 -7.00
C ASP A 36 -15.07 -5.22 -5.91
N PRO A 37 -15.88 -4.33 -5.29
CA PRO A 37 -15.43 -3.42 -4.23
C PRO A 37 -14.85 -4.11 -2.99
N ALA A 38 -15.06 -5.42 -2.83
CA ALA A 38 -14.51 -6.23 -1.74
C ALA A 38 -13.22 -6.97 -2.13
N ALA A 39 -12.74 -6.87 -3.37
CA ALA A 39 -11.51 -7.53 -3.81
C ALA A 39 -10.30 -7.12 -2.95
N LEU A 40 -10.21 -5.83 -2.62
CA LEU A 40 -9.06 -5.32 -1.88
C LEU A 40 -9.01 -5.80 -0.44
N SER A 41 -10.14 -6.03 0.22
CA SER A 41 -10.17 -6.49 1.62
C SER A 41 -9.60 -7.89 1.82
N ARG A 42 -9.54 -8.69 0.75
CA ARG A 42 -8.91 -10.02 0.75
C ARG A 42 -7.39 -9.96 0.60
N THR A 43 -6.83 -8.78 0.35
CA THR A 43 -5.39 -8.58 0.19
C THR A 43 -4.74 -8.25 1.53
N THR A 44 -3.56 -8.83 1.78
CA THR A 44 -2.68 -8.40 2.87
C THR A 44 -1.55 -7.55 2.29
N LEU A 45 -1.43 -6.30 2.75
CA LEU A 45 -0.42 -5.36 2.32
C LEU A 45 0.65 -5.21 3.39
N TYR A 46 1.86 -5.65 3.09
CA TYR A 46 3.01 -5.45 3.96
C TYR A 46 3.67 -4.10 3.66
N LEU A 47 3.91 -3.30 4.70
CA LEU A 47 4.55 -1.98 4.57
C LEU A 47 5.81 -1.91 5.42
N PRO A 48 6.82 -1.13 5.00
CA PRO A 48 8.13 -1.14 5.66
C PRO A 48 8.09 -0.65 7.11
N THR A 49 7.19 0.29 7.45
CA THR A 49 7.13 0.93 8.78
C THR A 49 5.72 1.09 9.32
N GLN A 50 5.58 1.28 10.64
CA GLN A 50 4.33 1.66 11.30
C GLN A 50 3.76 2.97 10.74
N ARG A 51 4.63 3.97 10.52
CA ARG A 51 4.26 5.27 9.97
C ARG A 51 3.64 5.12 8.57
N ALA A 52 4.25 4.29 7.72
CA ALA A 52 3.71 3.97 6.40
C ALA A 52 2.34 3.29 6.49
N ALA A 53 2.18 2.30 7.38
CA ALA A 53 0.91 1.60 7.58
C ALA A 53 -0.23 2.53 8.00
N ARG A 54 0.04 3.43 8.96
CA ARG A 54 -0.94 4.43 9.43
C ARG A 54 -1.32 5.42 8.34
N ALA A 55 -0.34 5.89 7.55
CA ALA A 55 -0.58 6.88 6.50
C ALA A 55 -1.28 6.30 5.26
N PHE A 56 -1.04 5.02 4.93
CA PHE A 56 -1.49 4.46 3.66
C PHE A 56 -3.01 4.39 3.51
N GLY A 57 -3.75 4.09 4.59
CA GLY A 57 -5.22 4.05 4.55
C GLY A 57 -5.82 5.40 4.16
N THR A 58 -5.27 6.50 4.68
CA THR A 58 -5.69 7.87 4.34
C THR A 58 -5.37 8.19 2.88
N ILE A 59 -4.13 7.95 2.44
CA ILE A 59 -3.70 8.20 1.05
C ILE A 59 -4.57 7.42 0.06
N LEU A 60 -4.90 6.16 0.37
CA LEU A 60 -5.73 5.34 -0.48
C LEU A 60 -7.16 5.87 -0.56
N SER A 61 -7.72 6.30 0.58
CA SER A 61 -9.05 6.92 0.65
C SER A 61 -9.10 8.22 -0.16
N GLU A 62 -8.09 9.08 -0.03
CA GLU A 62 -7.96 10.33 -0.79
C GLU A 62 -7.93 10.08 -2.30
N LYS A 63 -7.18 9.07 -2.75
CA LYS A 63 -7.08 8.74 -4.19
C LYS A 63 -8.35 8.09 -4.76
N LEU A 64 -9.09 7.34 -3.95
CA LEU A 64 -10.35 6.71 -4.36
C LEU A 64 -11.53 7.70 -4.36
N GLY A 65 -11.41 8.82 -3.63
CA GLY A 65 -12.46 9.82 -3.52
C GLY A 65 -13.74 9.23 -2.91
N SER A 66 -14.89 9.50 -3.54
CA SER A 66 -16.20 9.06 -3.05
C SER A 66 -16.52 7.57 -3.29
N ARG A 67 -15.58 6.76 -3.81
CA ARG A 67 -15.82 5.33 -4.06
C ARG A 67 -15.67 4.54 -2.75
N PRO A 68 -16.75 3.95 -2.22
CA PRO A 68 -16.65 3.11 -1.04
C PRO A 68 -15.85 1.85 -1.39
N LEU A 69 -14.81 1.57 -0.61
CA LEU A 69 -13.94 0.42 -0.82
C LEU A 69 -13.54 -0.18 0.52
N LEU A 70 -13.55 -1.50 0.61
CA LEU A 70 -13.09 -2.18 1.80
C LEU A 70 -11.56 -2.25 1.78
N LEU A 71 -10.93 -1.64 2.78
CA LEU A 71 -9.48 -1.56 2.89
C LEU A 71 -8.84 -2.94 3.04
N PRO A 72 -7.60 -3.12 2.53
CA PRO A 72 -6.85 -4.35 2.71
C PRO A 72 -6.42 -4.50 4.18
N ARG A 73 -6.02 -5.72 4.57
CA ARG A 73 -5.30 -5.91 5.82
C ARG A 73 -3.90 -5.31 5.69
N ILE A 74 -3.63 -4.21 6.36
CA ILE A 74 -2.31 -3.56 6.34
C ILE A 74 -1.46 -4.09 7.50
N VAL A 75 -0.27 -4.62 7.21
CA VAL A 75 0.66 -5.20 8.18
C VAL A 75 2.01 -4.48 8.09
N PRO A 76 2.42 -3.71 9.09
CA PRO A 76 3.76 -3.15 9.14
C PRO A 76 4.79 -4.27 9.39
N LEU A 77 5.93 -4.20 8.71
CA LEU A 77 7.03 -5.17 8.81
C LEU A 77 8.00 -4.88 9.96
N GLY A 78 8.02 -3.65 10.47
CA GLY A 78 8.97 -3.25 11.52
C GLY A 78 8.35 -2.38 12.60
N ASP A 79 8.89 -2.54 13.81
CA ASP A 79 9.04 -1.48 14.81
C ASP A 79 10.44 -0.90 14.57
N VAL A 80 10.53 0.06 13.66
CA VAL A 80 11.69 0.96 13.57
C VAL A 80 11.11 2.35 13.73
N ASP A 81 10.61 2.61 14.94
CA ASP A 81 10.32 3.98 15.33
C ASP A 81 11.69 4.68 15.40
N GLU A 82 11.83 5.79 14.68
CA GLU A 82 13.04 6.62 14.60
C GLU A 82 13.51 7.16 15.98
N ALA A 83 12.82 6.82 17.08
CA ALA A 83 13.22 7.12 18.44
C ALA A 83 14.57 6.50 18.86
N GLU A 84 15.06 5.46 18.17
CA GLU A 84 16.38 4.88 18.46
C GLU A 84 17.55 5.72 17.91
N THR A 85 17.31 6.73 17.07
CA THR A 85 18.37 7.67 16.62
C THR A 85 18.45 8.94 17.49
N ALA A 86 17.68 9.03 18.58
CA ALA A 86 17.75 10.15 19.53
C ALA A 86 18.74 9.93 20.70
N LEU A 87 19.54 8.85 20.67
CA LEU A 87 20.45 8.46 21.76
C LEU A 87 21.88 8.09 21.29
N ILE A 88 22.34 8.62 20.15
CA ILE A 88 23.77 8.61 19.79
C ILE A 88 24.22 10.03 19.48
#